data_AF-F9D6W4-F1
#
_entry.id   AF-F9D6W4-F1
#
_cell.length_a   1.000
_cell.length_b   1.000
_cell.length_c   1.000
_cell.angle_alpha   90.00
_cell.angle_beta   90.00
_cell.angle_gamma   90.00
#
_symmetry.space_group_name_H-M   'P 1'
#
loop_
_entity.id
_entity.type
_entity.pdbx_description
1 polymer ?
#
loop_
_entity_poly.entity_id
_entity_poly.type
_entity_poly.pdbx_seq_one_letter_code
_entity_poly.pdbx_strand_id
1 'polypeptide(L)'
;MKQLAIKSNDGFLHLTDLPQNCIFNKKITGCGGTTIALKNNIDYVIAVPTVELIINKIKRVDSGIGTVRFKDGCMMEVFGIFGTFDYQTKKGLKEYVKKEGVKKIICTYDKLPKLKEFIDTKDYQLLVDEYHSLLKAYSYRHTAINGIFENYREYKSVCFMSATPHQFGF
;
A
#
# COMPACT_ATOMS: atom_id res chain seq x y z
N MET A 1 0.89 13.74 -15.18
CA MET A 1 1.39 12.50 -14.54
C MET A 1 2.01 11.64 -15.63
N LYS A 2 3.25 11.16 -15.45
CA LYS A 2 3.96 10.37 -16.47
C LYS A 2 3.50 8.91 -16.37
N GLN A 3 2.94 8.36 -17.44
CA GLN A 3 2.66 6.93 -17.51
C GLN A 3 3.96 6.19 -17.85
N LEU A 4 4.39 5.29 -16.98
CA LEU A 4 5.56 4.44 -17.21
C LEU A 4 5.08 3.03 -17.59
N ALA A 5 5.38 2.62 -18.82
CA ALA A 5 5.16 1.25 -19.28
C ALA A 5 6.40 0.41 -18.96
N ILE A 6 6.29 -0.48 -17.98
CA ILE A 6 7.38 -1.40 -17.62
C ILE A 6 7.09 -2.76 -18.28
N LYS A 7 8.13 -3.34 -18.91
CA LYS A 7 8.06 -4.68 -19.51
C LYS A 7 8.23 -5.73 -18.43
N SER A 8 7.30 -6.67 -18.35
CA SER A 8 7.46 -7.91 -17.58
C SER A 8 8.02 -8.99 -18.52
N ASN A 9 9.08 -9.68 -18.09
CA ASN A 9 9.75 -10.68 -18.92
C ASN A 9 9.22 -12.11 -18.69
N ASP A 10 8.49 -12.33 -17.60
CA ASP A 10 8.06 -13.65 -17.09
C ASP A 10 6.69 -13.61 -16.38
N GLY A 11 5.93 -12.52 -16.56
CA GLY A 11 4.70 -12.26 -15.80
C GLY A 11 4.92 -11.61 -14.43
N PHE A 12 6.18 -11.41 -13.99
CA PHE A 12 6.54 -10.69 -12.78
C PHE A 12 7.24 -9.35 -13.07
N LEU A 13 7.20 -8.46 -12.08
CA LEU A 13 7.92 -7.19 -12.10
C LEU A 13 9.31 -7.37 -11.47
N HIS A 14 10.35 -7.02 -12.22
CA HIS A 14 11.74 -7.03 -11.77
C HIS A 14 12.21 -5.60 -11.52
N LEU A 15 11.75 -5.01 -10.42
CA LEU A 15 12.09 -3.65 -10.01
C LEU A 15 12.69 -3.64 -8.61
N THR A 16 13.66 -2.75 -8.38
CA THR A 16 14.21 -2.51 -7.04
C THR A 16 13.23 -1.72 -6.16
N ASP A 17 12.43 -0.85 -6.76
CA ASP A 17 11.36 -0.08 -6.14
C ASP A 17 10.25 0.25 -7.16
N LEU A 18 9.08 0.67 -6.68
CA LEU A 18 8.00 1.12 -7.55
C LEU A 18 8.27 2.53 -8.10
N PRO A 19 7.77 2.85 -9.31
CA PRO A 19 7.96 4.18 -9.86
C PRO A 19 7.20 5.24 -9.05
N GLN A 20 7.89 6.34 -8.76
CA GLN A 20 7.41 7.38 -7.87
C GLN A 20 6.56 8.42 -8.60
N ASN A 21 5.61 9.00 -7.87
CA ASN A 21 4.73 10.09 -8.28
C ASN A 21 4.00 9.84 -9.61
N CYS A 22 3.52 8.61 -9.79
CA CYS A 22 2.89 8.18 -11.02
C CYS A 22 1.67 7.28 -10.80
N ILE A 23 0.92 7.09 -11.89
CA ILE A 23 -0.02 5.98 -12.02
C ILE A 23 0.71 4.87 -12.77
N PHE A 24 0.89 3.74 -12.10
CA PHE A 24 1.60 2.58 -12.61
C PHE A 24 0.62 1.49 -13.03
N ASN A 25 0.54 1.24 -14.34
CA ASN A 25 -0.23 0.12 -14.86
C ASN A 25 0.64 -1.13 -14.91
N LYS A 26 0.41 -2.05 -13.97
CA LYS A 26 1.13 -3.33 -13.90
C LYS A 26 0.70 -4.34 -14.98
N LYS A 27 -0.36 -4.03 -15.74
CA LYS A 27 -1.00 -4.81 -16.83
C LYS A 27 -1.51 -6.21 -16.48
N ILE A 28 -0.93 -6.87 -15.49
CA ILE A 28 -1.21 -8.24 -15.07
C ILE A 28 -1.37 -8.27 -13.54
N THR A 29 -2.42 -8.92 -13.04
CA THR A 29 -2.59 -9.17 -11.59
C THR A 29 -1.58 -10.21 -11.10
N GLY A 30 -1.17 -10.13 -9.83
CA GLY A 30 -0.25 -11.13 -9.26
C GLY A 30 1.22 -11.03 -9.70
N CYS A 31 1.60 -10.00 -10.45
CA CYS A 31 2.97 -9.77 -10.92
C CYS A 31 3.97 -9.30 -9.83
N GLY A 32 3.56 -9.25 -8.56
CA GLY A 32 4.44 -8.91 -7.44
C GLY A 32 4.58 -7.42 -7.12
N GLY A 33 3.69 -6.54 -7.59
CA GLY A 33 3.77 -5.10 -7.30
C GLY A 33 3.83 -4.77 -5.79
N THR A 34 2.94 -5.36 -4.98
CA THR A 34 3.01 -5.21 -3.52
C THR A 34 4.27 -5.87 -2.93
N THR A 35 4.76 -6.94 -3.54
CA THR A 35 5.96 -7.66 -3.10
C THR A 35 7.20 -6.78 -3.21
N ILE A 36 7.32 -5.97 -4.27
CA ILE A 36 8.40 -4.98 -4.42
C ILE A 36 8.41 -4.01 -3.24
N ALA A 37 7.26 -3.37 -2.96
CA ALA A 37 7.12 -2.42 -1.85
C ALA A 37 7.38 -3.06 -0.48
N LEU A 38 7.01 -4.33 -0.28
CA LEU A 38 7.23 -5.03 0.98
C LEU A 38 8.66 -5.56 1.15
N LYS A 39 9.39 -5.86 0.08
CA LYS A 39 10.72 -6.49 0.15
C LYS A 39 11.88 -5.49 0.12
N ASN A 40 11.69 -4.31 -0.47
CA ASN A 40 12.73 -3.29 -0.55
C ASN A 40 13.11 -2.69 0.83
N ASN A 41 14.21 -1.95 0.88
CA ASN A 41 14.73 -1.33 2.11
C ASN A 41 14.19 0.09 2.35
N ILE A 42 12.92 0.34 2.02
CA ILE A 42 12.29 1.66 2.08
C ILE A 42 11.04 1.61 2.95
N ASP A 43 10.82 2.62 3.78
CA ASP A 43 9.59 2.71 4.57
C ASP A 43 8.38 2.91 3.65
N TYR A 44 7.37 2.04 3.79
CA TYR A 44 6.21 2.02 2.90
C TYR A 44 4.90 2.00 3.68
N VAL A 45 3.97 2.83 3.25
CA VAL A 45 2.54 2.68 3.53
C VAL A 45 1.87 2.12 2.28
N ILE A 46 1.14 1.02 2.43
CA ILE A 46 0.46 0.33 1.35
C ILE A 46 -1.05 0.36 1.63
N ALA A 47 -1.76 1.17 0.86
CA ALA A 47 -3.19 1.29 0.97
C ALA A 47 -3.88 0.34 -0.03
N VAL A 48 -4.83 -0.46 0.46
CA VAL A 48 -5.53 -1.50 -0.30
C VAL A 48 -7.06 -1.36 -0.16
N PRO A 49 -7.85 -1.90 -1.10
CA PRO A 49 -9.30 -1.72 -1.09
C PRO A 49 -10.05 -2.53 -0.04
N THR A 50 -9.52 -3.68 0.39
CA THR A 50 -10.26 -4.62 1.24
C THR A 50 -9.44 -5.12 2.41
N VAL A 51 -10.14 -5.41 3.51
CA VAL A 51 -9.59 -6.07 4.70
C VAL A 51 -9.00 -7.44 4.34
N GLU A 52 -9.69 -8.19 3.49
CA GLU A 52 -9.30 -9.53 3.06
C GLU A 52 -7.89 -9.57 2.42
N LEU A 53 -7.51 -8.52 1.68
CA LEU A 53 -6.14 -8.43 1.12
C LEU A 53 -5.08 -8.28 2.21
N ILE A 54 -5.40 -7.59 3.30
CA ILE A 54 -4.50 -7.42 4.45
C ILE A 54 -4.37 -8.73 5.20
N ILE A 55 -5.52 -9.33 5.59
CA ILE A 55 -5.59 -10.61 6.30
C ILE A 55 -4.79 -11.68 5.54
N ASN A 56 -5.00 -11.79 4.24
CA ASN A 56 -4.31 -12.78 3.42
C ASN A 56 -2.79 -12.56 3.32
N LYS A 57 -2.32 -11.32 3.38
CA LYS A 57 -0.89 -11.00 3.33
C LYS A 57 -0.20 -11.22 4.67
N ILE A 58 -0.73 -10.65 5.75
CA ILE A 58 -0.06 -10.64 7.06
C ILE A 58 -0.44 -11.83 7.95
N LYS A 59 -1.41 -12.65 7.52
CA LYS A 59 -1.91 -13.83 8.22
C LYS A 59 -2.46 -13.53 9.62
N ARG A 60 -3.21 -12.42 9.74
CA ARG A 60 -3.93 -12.01 10.96
C ARG A 60 -5.37 -11.70 10.64
N VAL A 61 -6.26 -11.88 11.61
CA VAL A 61 -7.68 -11.51 11.52
C VAL A 61 -8.00 -10.18 12.21
N ASP A 62 -7.01 -9.58 12.86
CA ASP A 62 -7.06 -8.31 13.57
C ASP A 62 -5.91 -7.37 13.13
N SER A 63 -6.01 -6.08 13.48
CA SER A 63 -4.94 -5.12 13.25
C SER A 63 -3.73 -5.40 14.15
N GLY A 64 -2.52 -5.20 13.64
CA GLY A 64 -1.28 -5.45 14.38
C GLY A 64 -0.14 -5.94 13.51
N ILE A 65 0.95 -6.35 14.17
CA ILE A 65 2.15 -6.88 13.49
C ILE A 65 1.88 -8.32 13.05
N GLY A 66 1.93 -8.55 11.74
CA GLY A 66 2.00 -9.88 11.15
C GLY A 66 3.25 -10.04 10.30
N THR A 67 3.43 -11.22 9.71
CA THR A 67 4.63 -11.55 8.93
C THR A 67 4.24 -11.95 7.52
N VAL A 68 4.85 -11.31 6.53
CA VAL A 68 4.73 -11.70 5.13
C VAL A 68 5.91 -12.60 4.79
N ARG A 69 5.62 -13.84 4.36
CA ARG A 69 6.63 -14.78 3.84
C ARG A 69 6.65 -14.74 2.31
N PHE A 70 7.81 -14.53 1.74
CA PHE A 70 8.03 -14.52 0.29
C PHE A 70 8.42 -15.91 -0.22
N LYS A 71 8.32 -16.11 -1.54
CA LYS A 71 8.61 -17.41 -2.19
C LYS A 71 10.05 -17.89 -2.00
N ASP A 72 10.99 -16.97 -1.86
CA ASP A 72 12.41 -17.24 -1.60
C ASP A 72 12.72 -17.52 -0.12
N GLY A 73 11.69 -17.57 0.74
CA GLY A 73 11.83 -17.84 2.17
C GLY A 73 12.09 -16.60 3.02
N CYS A 74 12.35 -15.43 2.42
CA CYS A 74 12.49 -14.18 3.17
C CYS A 74 11.19 -13.84 3.92
N MET A 75 11.32 -13.18 5.06
CA MET A 75 10.19 -12.73 5.87
C MET A 75 10.29 -11.23 6.14
N MET A 76 9.14 -10.57 6.25
CA MET A 76 9.03 -9.16 6.59
C MET A 76 7.93 -8.94 7.62
N GLU A 77 8.25 -8.23 8.71
CA GLU A 77 7.24 -7.75 9.65
C GLU A 77 6.46 -6.60 9.01
N VAL A 78 5.13 -6.69 9.03
CA VAL A 78 4.21 -5.70 8.47
C VAL A 78 3.14 -5.37 9.49
N PHE A 79 2.89 -4.08 9.72
CA PHE A 79 1.78 -3.63 10.56
C PHE A 79 0.51 -3.47 9.74
N GLY A 80 -0.49 -4.31 9.98
CA GLY A 80 -1.81 -4.23 9.35
C GLY A 80 -2.77 -3.34 10.11
N ILE A 81 -3.51 -2.47 9.40
CA ILE A 81 -4.51 -1.57 9.97
C ILE A 81 -5.81 -1.66 9.18
N PHE A 82 -6.85 -2.19 9.81
CA PHE A 82 -8.19 -2.30 9.25
C PHE A 82 -9.26 -2.37 10.35
N GLY A 83 -10.53 -2.21 9.98
CA GLY A 83 -11.62 -2.22 10.95
C GLY A 83 -11.55 -1.02 11.89
N THR A 84 -11.76 -1.24 13.19
CA THR A 84 -11.71 -0.15 14.17
C THR A 84 -10.28 0.18 14.55
N PHE A 85 -9.89 1.45 14.39
CA PHE A 85 -8.58 1.93 14.83
C PHE A 85 -8.63 2.29 16.32
N ASP A 86 -8.67 1.24 17.15
CA ASP A 86 -8.85 1.28 18.60
C ASP A 86 -7.56 1.64 19.37
N TYR A 87 -7.65 1.68 20.69
CA TYR A 87 -6.52 2.03 21.55
C TYR A 87 -5.34 1.06 21.41
N GLN A 88 -5.59 -0.24 21.35
CA GLN A 88 -4.53 -1.26 21.26
C GLN A 88 -3.79 -1.17 19.93
N THR A 89 -4.53 -0.99 18.83
CA THR A 89 -3.97 -0.81 17.50
C THR A 89 -3.10 0.45 17.44
N LYS A 90 -3.56 1.57 18.03
CA LYS A 90 -2.77 2.81 18.11
C LYS A 90 -1.50 2.64 18.93
N LYS A 91 -1.59 1.98 20.08
CA LYS A 91 -0.43 1.70 20.94
C LYS A 91 0.60 0.82 20.20
N GLY A 92 0.14 -0.29 19.62
CA GLY A 92 0.99 -1.20 18.86
C GLY A 92 1.64 -0.52 17.67
N LEU A 93 0.93 0.37 16.96
CA LEU A 93 1.52 1.13 15.86
C LEU A 93 2.64 2.06 16.36
N LYS A 94 2.41 2.80 17.46
CA LYS A 94 3.41 3.68 18.06
C LYS A 94 4.66 2.93 18.53
N GLU A 95 4.50 1.70 19.01
CA GLU A 95 5.62 0.84 19.38
C GLU A 95 6.35 0.30 18.15
N TYR A 96 5.60 -0.13 17.12
CA TYR A 96 6.15 -0.63 15.87
C TYR A 96 7.02 0.41 15.16
N VAL A 97 6.55 1.64 15.02
CA VAL A 97 7.27 2.72 14.31
C VAL A 97 8.58 3.12 15.02
N LYS A 98 8.69 2.87 16.33
CA LYS A 98 9.90 3.14 17.12
C LYS A 98 10.96 2.05 17.03
N LYS A 99 10.63 0.86 16.53
CA LYS A 99 11.62 -0.21 16.34
C LYS A 99 12.71 0.26 15.36
N GLU A 100 13.91 -0.28 15.45
CA GLU A 100 14.92 -0.06 14.40
C GLU A 100 14.57 -0.79 13.10
N GLY A 101 15.22 -0.39 11.99
CA GLY A 101 15.02 -0.99 10.67
C GLY A 101 13.85 -0.42 9.87
N VAL A 102 13.52 -1.07 8.76
CA VAL A 102 12.47 -0.61 7.83
C VAL A 102 11.08 -0.91 8.35
N LYS A 103 10.14 0.00 8.08
CA LYS A 103 8.74 -0.05 8.49
C LYS A 103 7.83 -0.26 7.29
N LYS A 104 7.01 -1.31 7.37
CA LYS A 104 5.99 -1.64 6.39
C LYS A 104 4.63 -1.57 7.06
N ILE A 105 3.78 -0.68 6.58
CA ILE A 105 2.41 -0.53 7.07
C ILE A 105 1.47 -0.83 5.91
N ILE A 106 0.47 -1.68 6.14
CA ILE A 106 -0.58 -1.95 5.16
C ILE A 106 -1.93 -1.60 5.77
N CYS A 107 -2.76 -0.84 5.06
CA CYS A 107 -4.04 -0.40 5.60
C CYS A 107 -5.15 -0.34 4.55
N THR A 108 -6.41 -0.36 4.97
CA THR A 108 -7.51 -0.01 4.05
C THR A 108 -7.46 1.48 3.73
N TYR A 109 -7.97 1.87 2.56
CA TYR A 109 -7.93 3.26 2.08
C TYR A 109 -8.45 4.28 3.11
N ASP A 110 -9.54 3.96 3.80
CA ASP A 110 -10.18 4.83 4.80
C ASP A 110 -9.32 5.09 6.04
N LYS A 111 -8.22 4.35 6.23
CA LYS A 111 -7.32 4.53 7.38
C LYS A 111 -6.19 5.52 7.12
N LEU A 112 -5.88 5.84 5.86
CA LEU A 112 -4.80 6.76 5.53
C LEU A 112 -4.93 8.12 6.24
N PRO A 113 -6.09 8.80 6.24
CA PRO A 113 -6.21 10.11 6.89
C PRO A 113 -5.91 10.08 8.39
N LYS A 114 -6.22 8.97 9.06
CA LYS A 114 -5.96 8.80 10.49
C LYS A 114 -4.55 8.30 10.78
N LEU A 115 -3.96 7.53 9.86
CA LEU A 115 -2.60 6.99 10.01
C LEU A 115 -1.55 8.10 10.13
N LYS A 116 -1.73 9.21 9.40
CA LYS A 116 -0.81 10.35 9.43
C LYS A 116 -0.65 11.00 10.82
N GLU A 117 -1.60 10.78 11.74
CA GLU A 117 -1.48 11.25 13.12
C GLU A 117 -0.43 10.44 13.94
N PHE A 118 0.08 9.34 13.40
CA PHE A 118 0.95 8.39 14.11
C PHE A 118 2.32 8.18 13.45
N ILE A 119 2.53 8.68 12.23
CA ILE A 119 3.78 8.57 11.48
C ILE A 119 4.16 9.91 10.87
N ASP A 120 5.45 10.15 10.64
CA ASP A 120 5.89 11.23 9.74
C ASP A 120 5.78 10.74 8.30
N THR A 121 4.75 11.18 7.58
CA THR A 121 4.47 10.73 6.21
C THR A 121 5.61 11.02 5.23
N LYS A 122 6.48 12.00 5.52
CA LYS A 122 7.64 12.34 4.67
C LYS A 122 8.74 11.28 4.68
N ASP A 123 8.73 10.36 5.63
CA ASP A 123 9.64 9.22 5.67
C ASP A 123 9.15 8.07 4.79
N TYR A 124 7.85 8.01 4.50
CA TYR A 124 7.21 6.87 3.85
C TYR A 124 6.89 7.12 2.38
N GLN A 125 7.17 6.12 1.54
CA GLN A 125 6.55 6.02 0.23
C GLN A 125 5.14 5.44 0.35
N LEU A 126 4.18 6.01 -0.39
CA LEU A 126 2.80 5.54 -0.44
C LEU A 126 2.56 4.69 -1.70
N LEU A 127 2.10 3.46 -1.52
CA LEU A 127 1.53 2.65 -2.58
C LEU A 127 0.00 2.62 -2.41
N VAL A 128 -0.73 3.13 -3.40
CA VAL A 128 -2.18 2.89 -3.52
C VAL A 128 -2.37 1.73 -4.49
N ASP A 129 -2.47 0.51 -3.95
CA ASP A 129 -2.65 -0.71 -4.75
C ASP A 129 -4.11 -0.86 -5.19
N GLU A 130 -4.35 -1.61 -6.26
CA GLU A 130 -5.68 -1.82 -6.86
C GLU A 130 -6.46 -0.52 -7.11
N TYR A 131 -5.78 0.53 -7.59
CA TYR A 131 -6.31 1.89 -7.77
C TYR A 131 -7.61 1.97 -8.59
N HIS A 132 -7.85 1.05 -9.53
CA HIS A 132 -9.14 1.00 -10.24
C HIS A 132 -10.32 0.67 -9.32
N SER A 133 -10.12 -0.10 -8.25
CA SER A 133 -11.15 -0.41 -7.26
C SER A 133 -11.50 0.84 -6.46
N LEU A 134 -10.50 1.67 -6.16
CA LEU A 134 -10.72 3.01 -5.63
C LEU A 134 -11.59 3.81 -6.62
N LEU A 135 -11.20 3.97 -7.88
CA LEU A 135 -11.98 4.71 -8.88
C LEU A 135 -13.42 4.21 -9.06
N LYS A 136 -13.64 2.89 -9.05
CA LYS A 136 -15.00 2.32 -9.08
C LYS A 136 -15.78 2.66 -7.81
N ALA A 137 -15.15 2.67 -6.64
CA ALA A 137 -15.81 3.15 -5.43
C ALA A 137 -16.19 4.63 -5.56
N TYR A 138 -15.40 5.47 -6.27
CA TYR A 138 -15.73 6.88 -6.54
C TYR A 138 -17.07 7.07 -7.21
N SER A 139 -17.32 6.28 -8.26
CA SER A 139 -18.56 6.40 -9.03
C SER A 139 -19.80 6.09 -8.20
N TYR A 140 -19.63 5.51 -7.00
CA TYR A 140 -20.72 5.16 -6.09
C TYR A 140 -20.65 5.82 -4.69
N ARG A 141 -19.49 6.27 -4.20
CA ARG A 141 -19.25 6.84 -2.84
C ARG A 141 -18.03 7.78 -2.79
N HIS A 142 -18.20 8.99 -2.24
CA HIS A 142 -17.18 10.06 -2.29
C HIS A 142 -16.09 10.03 -1.19
N THR A 143 -16.31 9.38 -0.04
CA THR A 143 -15.53 9.68 1.18
C THR A 143 -14.11 9.10 1.25
N ALA A 144 -13.92 7.83 0.87
CA ALA A 144 -12.60 7.18 0.97
C ALA A 144 -11.56 7.79 0.01
N ILE A 145 -12.04 8.35 -1.10
CA ILE A 145 -11.22 8.94 -2.14
C ILE A 145 -10.71 10.32 -1.76
N ASN A 146 -11.59 11.16 -1.22
CA ASN A 146 -11.20 12.48 -0.76
C ASN A 146 -10.05 12.37 0.25
N GLY A 147 -10.15 11.41 1.19
CA GLY A 147 -9.07 11.12 2.13
C GLY A 147 -7.74 10.73 1.46
N ILE A 148 -7.74 10.01 0.33
CA ILE A 148 -6.48 9.73 -0.38
C ILE A 148 -5.98 10.96 -1.13
N PHE A 149 -6.84 11.61 -1.92
CA PHE A 149 -6.45 12.73 -2.78
C PHE A 149 -6.04 13.99 -2.00
N GLU A 150 -6.57 14.18 -0.80
CA GLU A 150 -6.19 15.28 0.08
C GLU A 150 -4.84 15.03 0.76
N ASN A 151 -4.47 13.76 1.02
CA ASN A 151 -3.35 13.43 1.89
C ASN A 151 -2.13 12.83 1.17
N TYR A 152 -2.27 12.30 -0.06
CA TYR A 152 -1.17 11.60 -0.73
C TYR A 152 0.08 12.46 -0.96
N ARG A 153 -0.09 13.79 -1.10
CA ARG A 153 1.02 14.73 -1.31
C ARG A 153 1.86 14.97 -0.07
N GLU A 154 1.37 14.59 1.11
CA GLU A 154 2.11 14.68 2.36
C GLU A 154 3.19 13.58 2.46
N TYR A 155 3.03 12.49 1.69
CA TYR A 155 3.99 11.39 1.67
C TYR A 155 5.24 11.71 0.84
N LYS A 156 6.34 11.01 1.14
CA LYS A 156 7.63 11.15 0.42
C LYS A 156 7.47 11.05 -1.11
N SER A 157 6.67 10.08 -1.54
CA SER A 157 6.25 9.87 -2.92
C SER A 157 5.04 8.97 -2.96
N VAL A 158 4.32 8.95 -4.08
CA VAL A 158 3.16 8.07 -4.27
C VAL A 158 3.23 7.24 -5.56
N CYS A 159 2.85 5.97 -5.51
CA CYS A 159 2.58 5.14 -6.67
C CYS A 159 1.13 4.66 -6.63
N PHE A 160 0.32 5.09 -7.59
CA PHE A 160 -1.05 4.59 -7.80
C PHE A 160 -0.99 3.39 -8.74
N MET A 161 -1.13 2.18 -8.22
CA MET A 161 -0.92 0.96 -8.99
C MET A 161 -2.25 0.30 -9.38
N SER A 162 -2.38 -0.11 -10.65
CA SER A 162 -3.57 -0.82 -11.14
C SER A 162 -3.20 -1.94 -12.11
N ALA A 163 -3.92 -3.07 -12.04
CA ALA A 163 -3.76 -4.19 -12.97
C ALA A 163 -4.68 -4.13 -14.20
N THR A 164 -5.73 -3.29 -14.18
CA THR A 164 -6.75 -3.33 -15.22
C THR A 164 -6.21 -2.85 -16.57
N PRO A 165 -6.42 -3.60 -17.67
CA PRO A 165 -6.08 -3.19 -19.03
C PRO A 165 -7.11 -2.22 -19.63
N HIS A 166 -7.77 -1.40 -18.81
CA HIS A 166 -8.75 -0.44 -19.33
C HIS A 166 -8.01 0.85 -19.67
N GLN A 167 -8.11 1.27 -20.93
CA GLN A 167 -7.80 2.63 -21.35
C GLN A 167 -8.68 3.57 -20.53
N PHE A 168 -8.19 4.02 -19.39
CA PHE A 168 -8.68 5.25 -18.79
C PHE A 168 -8.02 6.37 -19.60
N GLY A 169 -8.68 6.75 -20.69
CA GLY A 169 -8.47 8.06 -21.28
C GLY A 169 -8.82 9.10 -20.22
N PHE A 170 -7.89 10.01 -19.96
CA PHE A 170 -8.24 11.32 -19.41
C PHE A 170 -8.75 12.19 -20.55
#